data_AF-A0A1Q3V2N0-F1
#
_entry.id   AF-A0A1Q3V2N0-F1
#
_cell.length_a   1.000
_cell.length_b   1.000
_cell.length_c   1.000
_cell.angle_alpha   90.00
_cell.angle_beta   90.00
_cell.angle_gamma   90.00
#
_symmetry.space_group_name_H-M   'P 1'
#
loop_
_entity.id
_entity.type
_entity.pdbx_description
1 polymer ?
#
loop_
_entity_poly.entity_id
_entity_poly.type
_entity_poly.pdbx_seq_one_letter_code
_entity_poly.pdbx_strand_id
1 'polypeptide(L)' 'MSESIERLYPSEPALVYPAPEGADAWIVEAPAEATSTRTPVSFTGPNAVNLALRYAYEEFGSARFFPF' A
#
# COMPACT_ATOMS: atom_id res chain seq x y z
N MET A 1 22.74 -1.44 -26.66
CA MET A 1 21.87 -2.37 -25.91
C MET A 1 21.28 -1.56 -24.79
N SER A 2 20.02 -1.14 -24.92
CA SER A 2 19.34 -0.37 -23.86
C SER A 2 18.80 -1.38 -22.85
N GLU A 3 19.44 -1.45 -21.69
CA GLU A 3 18.89 -2.14 -20.53
C GLU A 3 17.58 -1.44 -20.16
N SER A 4 16.48 -1.99 -20.63
CA SER A 4 15.15 -1.64 -20.15
C SER A 4 15.13 -2.16 -18.72
N ILE A 5 15.38 -1.27 -17.77
CA ILE A 5 15.09 -1.55 -16.37
C ILE A 5 13.57 -1.64 -16.33
N GLU A 6 13.06 -2.85 -16.58
CA GLU A 6 11.73 -3.25 -16.12
C GLU A 6 11.79 -2.93 -14.63
N ARG A 7 11.25 -1.77 -14.25
CA ARG A 7 10.86 -1.54 -12.88
C ARG A 7 9.99 -2.76 -12.60
N LEU A 8 10.53 -3.68 -11.81
CA LEU A 8 9.81 -4.82 -11.25
C LEU A 8 8.76 -4.20 -10.33
N TYR A 9 7.72 -3.65 -10.94
CA TYR A 9 6.49 -3.39 -10.26
C TYR A 9 6.05 -4.76 -9.78
N PRO A 10 5.80 -4.91 -8.47
CA PRO A 10 5.26 -6.15 -7.98
C PRO A 10 4.01 -6.48 -8.81
N SER A 11 3.89 -7.73 -9.20
CA SER A 11 2.79 -8.26 -10.02
C SER A 11 1.44 -8.01 -9.35
N GLU A 12 1.46 -7.84 -8.03
CA GLU A 12 0.32 -7.46 -7.20
C GLU A 12 0.53 -6.07 -6.57
N PRO A 13 -0.50 -5.19 -6.59
CA PRO A 13 -0.46 -3.90 -5.93
C PRO A 13 -0.52 -4.02 -4.40
N ALA A 14 -0.08 -2.98 -3.69
CA ALA A 14 -0.26 -2.90 -2.24
C ALA A 14 -1.75 -2.87 -1.89
N LEU A 15 -2.17 -3.49 -0.79
CA LEU A 15 -3.57 -3.48 -0.37
C LEU A 15 -3.81 -2.34 0.60
N VAL A 16 -4.88 -1.57 0.41
CA VAL A 16 -5.30 -0.50 1.31
C VAL A 16 -6.72 -0.77 1.76
N TYR A 17 -6.92 -1.03 3.06
CA TYR A 17 -8.22 -1.43 3.62
C TYR A 17 -8.45 -0.81 5.02
N PRO A 18 -9.71 -0.65 5.46
CA PRO A 18 -10.01 -0.13 6.79
C PRO A 18 -9.52 -1.08 7.89
N ALA A 19 -8.95 -0.53 8.96
CA ALA A 19 -8.58 -1.31 10.12
C ALA A 19 -9.85 -1.75 10.89
N PRO A 20 -9.82 -2.90 11.59
CA PRO A 20 -10.94 -3.34 12.42
C PRO A 20 -11.24 -2.39 13.59
N GLU A 21 -10.32 -1.48 13.90
CA GLU A 21 -10.39 -0.54 15.02
C GLU A 21 -11.37 0.63 14.79
N GLY A 22 -11.73 0.94 13.54
CA GLY A 22 -12.73 1.97 13.22
C GLY A 22 -12.53 2.67 11.87
N ALA A 23 -13.50 3.52 11.50
CA ALA A 23 -13.54 4.21 10.21
C ALA A 23 -12.36 5.19 9.96
N ASP A 24 -11.73 5.65 11.05
CA ASP A 24 -10.57 6.55 11.01
C ASP A 24 -9.23 5.80 10.99
N ALA A 25 -9.24 4.49 10.80
CA ALA A 25 -8.03 3.68 10.77
C ALA A 25 -7.95 2.88 9.46
N TRP A 26 -6.78 2.92 8.83
CA TRP A 26 -6.52 2.30 7.52
C TRP A 26 -5.20 1.56 7.56
N ILE A 27 -5.16 0.40 6.93
CA ILE A 27 -4.00 -0.48 6.88
C ILE A 27 -3.51 -0.53 5.43
N VAL A 28 -2.19 -0.42 5.26
CA VAL A 28 -1.48 -0.71 4.02
C VAL A 28 -0.72 -2.00 4.20
N GLU A 29 -1.05 -2.99 3.39
CA GLU A 29 -0.32 -4.25 3.29
C GLU A 29 0.53 -4.23 2.03
N ALA A 30 1.83 -4.50 2.18
CA ALA A 30 2.73 -4.54 1.05
C ALA A 30 2.39 -5.71 0.12
N PRO A 31 2.73 -5.60 -1.17
CA PRO A 31 2.68 -6.72 -2.10
C PRO A 31 3.43 -7.94 -1.57
N ALA A 32 2.96 -9.16 -1.89
CA ALA A 32 3.60 -10.40 -1.46
C ALA A 32 5.09 -10.51 -1.88
N GLU A 33 5.44 -9.86 -3.00
CA GLU A 33 6.79 -9.79 -3.56
C GLU A 33 7.68 -8.71 -2.92
N ALA A 34 7.11 -7.80 -2.13
CA ALA A 34 7.85 -6.76 -1.43
C ALA A 34 8.73 -7.40 -0.33
N THR A 35 10.00 -7.59 -0.66
CA THR A 35 10.95 -8.34 0.17
C THR A 35 11.32 -7.59 1.46
N SER A 36 11.10 -6.28 1.50
CA SER A 36 11.58 -5.39 2.57
C SER A 36 10.54 -5.07 3.65
N THR A 37 9.24 -5.26 3.40
CA THR A 37 8.19 -4.71 4.27
C THR A 37 7.00 -5.65 4.37
N ARG A 38 7.11 -6.74 5.14
CA ARG A 38 5.97 -7.65 5.39
C ARG A 38 5.04 -7.20 6.50
N THR A 39 5.41 -6.16 7.26
CA THR A 39 4.58 -5.65 8.34
C THR A 39 3.55 -4.68 7.78
N PRO A 40 2.25 -4.89 8.03
CA PRO A 40 1.22 -3.93 7.65
C PRO A 40 1.44 -2.59 8.36
N VAL A 41 1.27 -1.50 7.62
CA VAL A 41 1.40 -0.14 8.17
C VAL A 41 0.01 0.41 8.45
N SER A 42 -0.25 0.80 9.70
CA SER A 42 -1.52 1.41 10.09
C SER A 42 -1.41 2.93 10.13
N PHE A 43 -2.43 3.59 9.58
CA PHE A 43 -2.64 5.03 9.59
C PHE A 43 -3.93 5.30 10.37
N THR A 44 -3.90 6.28 11.26
CA THR A 44 -5.07 6.66 12.07
C THR A 44 -5.36 8.16 12.00
N GLY A 45 -6.62 8.52 12.18
CA GLY A 45 -7.12 9.89 12.19
C GLY A 45 -7.94 10.25 10.94
N PRO A 46 -8.45 11.50 10.87
CA PRO A 46 -9.47 11.92 9.89
C PRO A 46 -8.99 11.87 8.42
N ASN A 47 -7.68 11.75 8.19
CA ASN A 47 -7.07 11.66 6.86
C ASN A 47 -6.36 10.32 6.62
N ALA A 48 -6.57 9.32 7.48
CA ALA A 48 -5.89 8.03 7.42
C ALA A 48 -5.98 7.38 6.03
N VAL A 49 -7.14 7.46 5.37
CA VAL A 49 -7.33 6.91 4.02
C VAL A 49 -6.41 7.56 2.98
N ASN A 50 -6.27 8.89 3.03
CA ASN A 50 -5.42 9.63 2.09
C ASN A 50 -3.94 9.36 2.35
N LEU A 51 -3.55 9.28 3.63
CA LEU A 51 -2.19 8.95 4.03
C LEU A 51 -1.81 7.53 3.61
N ALA A 52 -2.71 6.56 3.81
CA ALA A 52 -2.52 5.18 3.41
C ALA A 52 -2.37 5.04 1.88
N LEU A 53 -3.26 5.67 1.10
CA LEU A 53 -3.18 5.66 -0.36
C LEU A 53 -1.90 6.33 -0.87
N ARG A 54 -1.53 7.47 -0.29
CA ARG A 54 -0.30 8.18 -0.65
C ARG A 54 0.94 7.33 -0.35
N TYR A 55 1.03 6.76 0.85
CA TYR A 55 2.13 5.87 1.23
C TYR A 55 2.24 4.68 0.28
N ALA A 56 1.13 4.02 -0.02
CA ALA A 56 1.11 2.88 -0.92
C ALA A 56 1.59 3.24 -2.34
N TYR A 57 1.26 4.44 -2.83
CA TYR A 57 1.75 4.94 -4.10
C TYR A 57 3.23 5.32 -4.07
N GLU A 58 3.68 6.02 -3.02
CA GLU A 58 5.08 6.45 -2.88
C GLU A 58 6.04 5.26 -2.70
N GLU A 59 5.65 4.23 -1.96
CA GLU A 59 6.50 3.05 -1.68
C GLU A 59 6.39 1.94 -2.73
N PHE A 60 5.17 1.64 -3.20
CA PHE A 60 4.91 0.47 -4.05
C PHE A 60 4.47 0.84 -5.48
N GLY A 61 4.29 2.13 -5.78
CA GLY A 61 3.90 2.63 -7.10
C GLY A 61 2.44 2.36 -7.50
N SER A 62 1.72 1.51 -6.76
CA SER A 62 0.31 1.22 -7.00
C SER A 62 -0.38 0.67 -5.74
N ALA A 63 -1.69 0.84 -5.68
CA ALA A 63 -2.52 0.40 -4.57
C ALA A 63 -3.85 -0.17 -5.08
N ARG A 64 -4.30 -1.26 -4.45
CA ARG A 64 -5.64 -1.79 -4.56
C ARG A 64 -6.41 -1.41 -3.31
N PHE A 65 -7.41 -0.57 -3.52
CA PHE A 65 -8.21 0.03 -2.47
C PHE A 65 -9.47 -0.82 -2.21
N PHE A 66 -9.68 -1.21 -0.95
CA PHE A 66 -10.85 -1.95 -0.48
C PHE A 66 -11.62 -1.09 0.54
N PRO A 67 -12.73 -0.45 0.12
CA PRO A 67 -13.50 0.40 1.02
C PRO A 67 -14.45 -0.35 1.97
N PHE A 68 -14.50 -1.69 1.95
CA PHE A 68 -15.48 -2.51 2.68
C PHE A 68 -14.97 -3.92 3.01
#